data_AF-A0A7S2PZG9-F1
#
_entry.id   AF-A0A7S2PZG9-F1
#
_cell.length_a   1.000
_cell.length_b   1.000
_cell.length_c   1.000
_cell.angle_alpha   90.00
_cell.angle_beta   90.00
_cell.angle_gamma   90.00
#
_symmetry.space_group_name_H-M   'P 1'
#
loop_
_entity.id
_entity.type
_entity.pdbx_description
1 polymer ?
#
loop_
_entity_poly.entity_id
_entity_poly.type
_entity_poly.pdbx_seq_one_letter_code
_entity_poly.pdbx_strand_id
1 'polypeptide(L)'
;KRAVSTLVGAVMATKEVDCTQLHVKFIDIADILFVQSGFIGSRKLEAAATLAFRGERLDPAQVVSIFHGTTTTDFILKDDEDRKALVSSIQIIRDAYHKASMKPNIKREQLLLRYAWFDVDLGRHGVLDLAGFLRLLRRINVYIKQEKATKIYRDYCSELHSEPQY
;
A
#
# COMPACT_ATOMS: atom_id res chain seq x y z
N LYS A 1 -37.05 1.68 17.52
CA LYS A 1 -35.84 0.85 17.26
C LYS A 1 -34.67 1.81 17.04
N ARG A 2 -33.79 2.00 18.04
CA ARG A 2 -32.63 2.89 17.98
C ARG A 2 -31.51 2.17 17.22
N ALA A 3 -31.08 2.73 16.10
CA ALA A 3 -29.88 2.28 15.40
C ALA A 3 -28.66 2.81 16.17
N VAL A 4 -27.95 1.92 16.85
CA VAL A 4 -26.65 2.21 17.43
C VAL A 4 -25.64 1.99 16.31
N SER A 5 -25.22 3.09 15.68
CA SER A 5 -24.07 3.09 14.78
C SER A 5 -22.81 3.04 15.64
N THR A 6 -22.31 1.83 15.90
CA THR A 6 -21.00 1.64 16.52
C THR A 6 -19.95 2.09 15.51
N LEU A 7 -19.41 3.29 15.72
CA LEU A 7 -18.28 3.85 15.00
C LEU A 7 -17.06 2.97 15.32
N VAL A 8 -16.79 1.94 14.50
CA VAL A 8 -15.59 1.12 14.62
C VAL A 8 -14.43 2.00 14.16
N GLY A 9 -13.57 2.34 15.11
CA GLY A 9 -12.57 3.41 15.00
C GLY A 9 -11.70 3.33 13.76
N ALA A 10 -11.66 4.43 13.02
CA ALA A 10 -10.54 4.73 12.15
C ALA A 10 -9.29 4.84 13.05
N VAL A 11 -8.37 3.88 12.92
CA VAL A 11 -7.02 4.03 13.44
C VAL A 11 -6.36 5.11 12.60
N MET A 12 -6.55 6.37 13.03
CA MET A 12 -5.80 7.50 12.52
C MET A 12 -4.36 7.31 13.00
N ALA A 13 -3.44 6.97 12.10
CA ALA A 13 -2.02 7.10 12.38
C ALA A 13 -1.75 8.59 12.63
N THR A 14 -1.60 8.97 13.91
CA THR A 14 -1.45 10.36 14.38
C THR A 14 -0.04 10.92 14.22
N LYS A 15 0.88 10.16 13.62
CA LYS A 15 2.21 10.65 13.25
C LYS A 15 2.29 10.76 11.75
N GLU A 16 2.61 11.96 11.27
CA GLU A 16 3.16 12.14 9.92
C GLU A 16 4.37 11.22 9.79
N VAL A 17 4.22 10.16 9.00
CA VAL A 17 5.33 9.29 8.64
C VAL A 17 6.15 10.09 7.66
N ASP A 18 7.36 10.49 8.07
CA ASP A 18 8.33 11.13 7.20
C ASP A 18 8.71 10.14 6.09
N CYS A 19 8.07 10.30 4.93
CA CYS A 19 8.25 9.44 3.76
C CYS A 19 9.56 9.75 2.99
N THR A 20 10.37 10.70 3.46
CA THR A 20 11.65 11.05 2.83
C THR A 20 12.78 10.06 3.15
N GLN A 21 12.55 9.14 4.10
CA GLN A 21 13.51 8.07 4.38
C GLN A 21 13.46 7.02 3.26
N LEU A 22 14.48 7.07 2.40
CA LEU A 22 14.87 6.00 1.49
C LEU A 22 14.66 4.65 2.18
N HIS A 23 14.08 3.68 1.47
CA HIS A 23 13.78 2.29 1.85
C HIS A 23 12.37 1.96 2.40
N VAL A 24 11.36 2.82 2.24
CA VAL A 24 9.96 2.37 2.42
C VAL A 24 9.58 1.39 1.30
N LYS A 25 9.40 0.11 1.64
CA LYS A 25 8.89 -0.91 0.73
C LYS A 25 7.37 -1.02 0.90
N PHE A 26 6.65 -0.93 -0.22
CA PHE A 26 5.19 -1.07 -0.26
C PHE A 26 4.82 -2.52 -0.57
N ILE A 27 3.72 -2.99 0.02
CA ILE A 27 3.08 -4.26 -0.32
C ILE A 27 1.71 -3.90 -0.90
N ASP A 28 1.43 -4.29 -2.13
CA ASP A 28 0.10 -4.13 -2.70
C ASP A 28 -0.88 -5.03 -1.93
N ILE A 29 -2.01 -4.47 -1.50
CA ILE A 29 -3.04 -5.24 -0.80
C ILE A 29 -3.57 -6.39 -1.65
N ALA A 30 -3.58 -6.22 -2.98
CA ALA A 30 -3.98 -7.25 -3.93
C ALA A 30 -3.05 -8.46 -3.92
N ASP A 31 -1.79 -8.26 -3.52
CA ASP A 31 -0.78 -9.32 -3.46
C ASP A 31 -0.77 -10.03 -2.11
N ILE A 32 -1.43 -9.49 -1.07
CA ILE A 32 -1.49 -10.13 0.25
C ILE A 32 -2.39 -11.37 0.20
N LEU A 33 -1.80 -12.53 0.48
CA LEU A 33 -2.47 -13.83 0.52
C LEU A 33 -3.10 -14.08 1.89
N PHE A 34 -2.38 -13.79 2.97
CA PHE A 34 -2.86 -13.81 4.35
C PHE A 34 -1.81 -13.21 5.29
N VAL A 35 -2.22 -12.98 6.54
CA VAL A 35 -1.35 -12.56 7.64
C VAL A 35 -1.54 -13.53 8.80
N GLN A 36 -0.44 -13.91 9.45
CA GLN A 36 -0.47 -14.88 10.54
C GLN A 36 0.51 -14.51 11.65
N SER A 37 0.10 -14.71 12.90
CA SER A 37 0.96 -14.65 14.10
C SER A 37 1.32 -16.06 14.56
N GLY A 38 2.44 -16.23 15.27
CA GLY A 38 2.79 -17.50 15.91
C GLY A 38 3.56 -18.48 15.03
N PHE A 39 4.06 -18.03 13.87
CA PHE A 39 4.70 -18.91 12.88
C PHE A 39 6.15 -18.48 12.62
N ILE A 40 7.08 -19.42 12.75
CA ILE A 40 8.47 -19.28 12.29
C ILE A 40 8.64 -20.28 11.16
N GLY A 41 8.48 -19.84 9.92
CA GLY A 41 8.67 -20.72 8.76
C GLY A 41 9.49 -20.12 7.64
N SER A 42 10.22 -19.04 7.91
CA SER A 42 11.18 -18.49 6.95
C SER A 42 12.60 -18.70 7.46
N ARG A 43 13.48 -19.26 6.60
CA ARG A 43 14.94 -19.32 6.85
C ARG A 43 15.53 -17.94 7.18
N LYS A 44 14.86 -16.86 6.75
CA LYS A 44 15.21 -15.47 7.05
C LYS A 44 15.07 -15.18 8.55
N LEU A 45 13.99 -15.62 9.19
CA LEU A 45 13.76 -15.46 10.63
C LEU A 45 14.75 -16.28 11.45
N GLU A 46 15.11 -17.48 11.01
CA GLU A 46 16.14 -18.31 11.66
C GLU A 46 17.52 -17.63 11.62
N ALA A 47 17.88 -17.05 10.47
CA ALA A 47 19.11 -16.27 10.34
C ALA A 47 19.08 -14.99 11.19
N ALA A 48 17.94 -14.29 11.21
CA ALA A 48 17.76 -13.09 12.04
C ALA A 48 17.80 -13.41 13.54
N ALA A 49 17.24 -14.54 13.98
CA ALA A 49 17.34 -15.02 15.36
C ALA A 49 18.82 -15.20 15.77
N THR A 50 19.60 -15.83 14.89
CA THR A 50 21.04 -16.05 15.10
C THR A 50 21.80 -14.73 15.26
N LEU A 51 21.50 -13.72 14.44
CA LEU A 51 22.22 -12.43 14.43
C LEU A 51 21.75 -11.45 15.50
N ALA A 52 20.44 -11.24 15.62
CA ALA A 52 19.86 -10.20 16.48
C ALA A 52 19.66 -10.66 17.93
N PHE A 53 19.50 -11.97 18.16
CA PHE A 53 19.22 -12.53 19.49
C PHE A 53 20.40 -13.34 20.04
N ARG A 54 21.61 -13.18 19.47
CA ARG A 54 22.83 -13.87 19.94
C ARG A 54 22.67 -15.40 20.02
N GLY A 55 21.86 -15.98 19.13
CA GLY A 55 21.54 -17.40 19.14
C GLY A 55 20.42 -17.83 20.10
N GLU A 56 19.78 -16.90 20.81
CA GLU A 56 18.55 -17.21 21.56
C GLU A 56 17.42 -17.56 20.60
N ARG A 57 16.61 -18.54 21.01
CA ARG A 57 15.47 -19.00 20.24
C ARG A 57 14.40 -17.92 20.24
N LEU A 58 14.07 -17.41 19.04
CA LEU A 58 12.98 -16.47 18.86
C LEU A 58 11.66 -17.10 19.30
N ASP A 59 10.89 -16.38 20.12
CA ASP A 59 9.54 -16.79 20.52
C ASP A 59 8.58 -16.64 19.33
N PRO A 60 7.99 -17.74 18.81
CA PRO A 60 7.02 -17.66 17.72
C PRO A 60 5.86 -16.73 18.01
N ALA A 61 5.43 -16.62 19.28
CA ALA A 61 4.32 -15.76 19.67
C ALA A 61 4.59 -14.27 19.39
N GLN A 62 5.85 -13.88 19.28
CA GLN A 62 6.26 -12.50 18.98
C GLN A 62 6.38 -12.23 17.48
N VAL A 63 6.15 -13.23 16.62
CA VAL A 63 6.36 -13.11 15.18
C VAL A 63 5.03 -12.94 14.47
N VAL A 64 4.98 -11.96 13.57
CA VAL A 64 3.89 -11.77 12.61
C VAL A 64 4.45 -11.82 11.19
N SER A 65 3.87 -12.66 10.35
CA SER A 65 4.26 -12.83 8.95
C SER A 65 3.13 -12.40 8.03
N ILE A 66 3.46 -11.53 7.07
CA ILE A 66 2.60 -11.18 5.94
C ILE A 66 3.06 -12.00 4.73
N PHE A 67 2.17 -12.83 4.21
CA PHE A 67 2.41 -13.61 3.01
C PHE A 67 1.88 -12.83 1.81
N HIS A 68 2.76 -12.52 0.84
CA HIS A 68 2.38 -11.75 -0.34
C HIS A 68 3.18 -12.14 -1.58
N GLY A 69 2.49 -12.26 -2.72
CA GLY A 69 3.08 -12.79 -3.95
C GLY A 69 3.80 -14.12 -3.71
N THR A 70 5.10 -14.17 -4.01
CA THR A 70 5.96 -15.35 -3.78
C THR A 70 6.92 -15.19 -2.58
N THR A 71 6.67 -14.22 -1.69
CA THR A 71 7.57 -13.90 -0.57
C THR A 71 6.79 -13.70 0.74
N THR A 72 7.54 -13.59 1.83
CA THR A 72 7.04 -13.16 3.14
C THR A 72 7.75 -11.88 3.58
N THR A 73 7.02 -11.04 4.30
CA THR A 73 7.59 -9.97 5.14
C THR A 73 7.28 -10.32 6.60
N ASP A 74 8.33 -10.47 7.38
CA ASP A 74 8.25 -10.93 8.76
C ASP A 74 8.58 -9.78 9.74
N PHE A 75 7.81 -9.67 10.81
CA PHE A 75 7.94 -8.66 11.86
C PHE A 75 8.08 -9.33 13.23
N ILE A 76 8.86 -8.70 14.10
CA ILE A 76 8.96 -9.08 15.52
C ILE A 76 8.27 -7.99 16.33
N LEU A 77 7.17 -8.35 16.97
CA LEU A 77 6.32 -7.49 17.79
C LEU A 77 6.18 -8.15 19.16
N LYS A 78 6.74 -7.53 20.19
CA LYS A 78 6.75 -8.09 21.55
C LYS A 78 5.40 -7.95 22.26
N ASP A 79 4.72 -6.84 22.02
CA ASP A 79 3.41 -6.56 22.60
C ASP A 79 2.30 -7.36 21.90
N ASP A 80 1.41 -7.95 22.69
CA ASP A 80 0.33 -8.81 22.16
C ASP A 80 -0.81 -8.02 21.55
N GLU A 81 -1.12 -6.84 22.09
CA GLU A 81 -2.17 -5.98 21.58
C GLU A 81 -1.75 -5.35 20.25
N ASP A 82 -0.48 -4.93 20.11
CA ASP A 82 0.07 -4.45 18.84
C ASP A 82 0.02 -5.53 17.75
N ARG A 83 0.35 -6.79 18.10
CA ARG A 83 0.25 -7.92 17.16
C ARG A 83 -1.18 -8.12 16.69
N LYS A 84 -2.12 -8.22 17.63
CA LYS A 84 -3.55 -8.40 17.32
C LYS A 84 -4.07 -7.23 16.47
N ALA A 85 -3.71 -6.01 16.82
CA ALA A 85 -4.09 -4.80 16.10
C ALA A 85 -3.56 -4.82 14.66
N LEU A 86 -2.30 -5.18 14.45
CA LEU A 86 -1.72 -5.27 13.10
C LEU A 86 -2.43 -6.35 12.26
N VAL A 87 -2.57 -7.56 12.79
CA VAL A 87 -3.24 -8.69 12.11
C VAL A 87 -4.67 -8.30 11.74
N SER A 88 -5.43 -7.77 12.70
CA SER A 88 -6.82 -7.33 12.50
C SER A 88 -6.93 -6.22 11.47
N SER A 89 -6.06 -5.22 11.53
CA SER A 89 -6.05 -4.09 10.58
C SER A 89 -5.80 -4.57 9.14
N ILE A 90 -4.83 -5.45 8.94
CA ILE A 90 -4.53 -6.00 7.61
C ILE A 90 -5.72 -6.82 7.10
N GLN A 91 -6.34 -7.65 7.95
CA GLN A 91 -7.53 -8.42 7.59
C GLN A 91 -8.70 -7.50 7.17
N ILE A 92 -8.97 -6.43 7.92
CA ILE A 92 -9.99 -5.44 7.57
C ILE A 92 -9.72 -4.80 6.21
N ILE A 93 -8.47 -4.40 5.94
CA ILE A 93 -8.10 -3.77 4.66
C ILE A 93 -8.25 -4.78 3.51
N ARG A 94 -7.87 -6.04 3.70
CA ARG A 94 -8.07 -7.10 2.68
C ARG A 94 -9.55 -7.36 2.41
N ASP A 95 -10.36 -7.45 3.45
CA ASP A 95 -11.80 -7.66 3.31
C ASP A 95 -12.45 -6.48 2.59
N ALA A 96 -12.05 -5.25 2.90
CA ALA A 96 -12.51 -4.06 2.21
C ALA A 96 -12.12 -4.08 0.73
N TYR A 97 -10.89 -4.47 0.40
CA TYR A 97 -10.43 -4.64 -0.97
C TYR A 97 -11.25 -5.70 -1.72
N HIS A 98 -11.42 -6.89 -1.14
CA HIS A 98 -12.19 -7.96 -1.76
C HIS A 98 -13.65 -7.54 -1.98
N LYS A 99 -14.30 -6.96 -0.98
CA LYS A 99 -15.67 -6.43 -1.10
C LYS A 99 -15.78 -5.37 -2.19
N ALA A 100 -14.79 -4.48 -2.33
CA ALA A 100 -14.76 -3.49 -3.40
C ALA A 100 -14.60 -4.15 -4.78
N SER A 101 -13.70 -5.12 -4.90
CA SER A 101 -13.43 -5.84 -6.15
C SER A 101 -14.61 -6.67 -6.67
N MET A 102 -15.53 -7.07 -5.78
CA MET A 102 -16.75 -7.79 -6.14
C MET A 102 -17.90 -6.87 -6.58
N LYS A 103 -17.77 -5.54 -6.44
CA LYS A 103 -18.83 -4.62 -6.88
C LYS A 103 -18.86 -4.60 -8.41
N PRO A 104 -20.04 -4.76 -9.05
CA PRO A 104 -20.14 -4.83 -10.51
C PRO A 104 -19.64 -3.55 -11.22
N ASN A 105 -19.65 -2.43 -10.51
CA ASN A 105 -19.24 -1.12 -11.04
C ASN A 105 -17.76 -0.81 -10.79
N ILE A 106 -17.02 -1.69 -10.10
CA ILE A 106 -15.60 -1.52 -9.81
C ILE A 106 -14.85 -2.62 -10.55
N LYS A 107 -14.29 -2.27 -11.71
CA LYS A 107 -13.45 -3.21 -12.45
C LYS A 107 -12.05 -3.26 -11.84
N ARG A 108 -11.36 -4.39 -12.03
CA ARG A 108 -9.97 -4.58 -11.56
C ARG A 108 -9.05 -3.48 -12.08
N GLU A 109 -9.23 -3.06 -13.33
CA GLU A 109 -8.46 -2.01 -13.98
C GLU A 109 -8.64 -0.66 -13.28
N GLN A 110 -9.84 -0.37 -12.76
CA GLN A 110 -10.10 0.86 -12.02
C GLN A 110 -9.40 0.85 -10.65
N LEU A 111 -9.32 -0.31 -9.98
CA LEU A 111 -8.54 -0.45 -8.76
C LEU A 111 -7.04 -0.25 -9.03
N LEU A 112 -6.52 -0.89 -10.08
CA LEU A 112 -5.12 -0.73 -10.49
C LEU A 112 -4.77 0.72 -10.85
N LEU A 113 -5.67 1.42 -11.55
CA LEU A 113 -5.49 2.84 -11.86
C LEU A 113 -5.49 3.72 -10.60
N ARG A 114 -6.33 3.41 -9.60
CA ARG A 114 -6.33 4.14 -8.32
C ARG A 114 -5.01 3.95 -7.56
N TYR A 115 -4.45 2.73 -7.56
CA TYR A 115 -3.12 2.50 -6.97
C TYR A 115 -2.03 3.23 -7.73
N ALA A 116 -2.01 3.08 -9.06
CA ALA A 116 -1.03 3.76 -9.90
C ALA A 116 -1.11 5.29 -9.72
N TRP A 117 -2.31 5.85 -9.58
CA TRP A 117 -2.54 7.27 -9.28
C TRP A 117 -2.00 7.67 -7.91
N PHE A 118 -2.33 6.90 -6.86
CA PHE A 118 -1.87 7.19 -5.51
C PHE A 118 -0.33 7.10 -5.38
N ASP A 119 0.29 6.15 -6.09
CA ASP A 119 1.76 6.02 -6.15
C ASP A 119 2.43 7.26 -6.76
N VAL A 120 1.77 7.95 -7.71
CA VAL A 120 2.36 9.09 -8.43
C VAL A 120 1.99 10.45 -7.85
N ASP A 121 0.83 10.58 -7.21
CA ASP A 121 0.32 11.79 -6.53
C ASP A 121 0.66 11.77 -5.04
N LEU A 122 1.95 11.71 -4.72
CA LEU A 122 2.44 11.70 -3.33
C LEU A 122 2.02 12.94 -2.53
N GLY A 123 1.85 14.08 -3.20
CA GLY A 123 1.40 15.34 -2.60
C GLY A 123 -0.10 15.41 -2.34
N ARG A 124 -0.89 14.46 -2.87
CA ARG A 124 -2.36 14.43 -2.79
C ARG A 124 -3.01 15.73 -3.28
N HIS A 125 -2.37 16.38 -4.26
CA HIS A 125 -2.87 17.64 -4.80
C HIS A 125 -3.93 17.40 -5.89
N GLY A 126 -4.15 16.13 -6.28
CA GLY A 126 -5.11 15.76 -7.31
C GLY A 126 -4.68 16.13 -8.73
N VAL A 127 -3.45 16.65 -8.89
CA VAL A 127 -2.88 17.07 -10.17
C VAL A 127 -1.46 16.53 -10.26
N LEU A 128 -1.12 15.92 -11.41
CA LEU A 128 0.21 15.41 -11.67
C LEU A 128 1.04 16.46 -12.40
N ASP A 129 2.26 16.69 -11.92
CA ASP A 129 3.28 17.39 -12.69
C ASP A 129 3.81 16.48 -13.84
N LEU A 130 4.63 17.04 -14.73
CA LEU A 130 5.21 16.28 -15.84
C LEU A 130 5.97 15.03 -15.35
N ALA A 131 6.67 15.14 -14.21
CA ALA A 131 7.40 14.02 -13.64
C ALA A 131 6.44 12.91 -13.17
N GLY A 132 5.35 13.27 -12.49
CA GLY A 132 4.28 12.37 -12.07
C GLY A 132 3.59 11.68 -13.25
N PHE A 133 3.30 12.43 -14.30
CA PHE A 133 2.75 11.88 -15.54
C PHE A 133 3.68 10.83 -16.18
N LEU A 134 4.98 11.12 -16.28
CA LEU A 134 5.95 10.16 -16.83
C LEU A 134 6.11 8.92 -15.94
N ARG A 135 6.07 9.08 -14.61
CA ARG A 135 6.05 7.95 -13.67
C ARG A 135 4.78 7.10 -13.85
N LEU A 136 3.63 7.74 -14.04
CA LEU A 136 2.36 7.07 -14.25
C LEU A 136 2.40 6.19 -15.50
N LEU A 137 2.84 6.73 -16.64
CA LEU A 137 2.97 5.97 -17.89
C LEU A 137 3.81 4.71 -17.71
N ARG A 138 4.95 4.81 -17.02
CA ARG A 138 5.78 3.64 -16.71
C ARG A 138 5.05 2.65 -15.80
N ARG A 139 4.34 3.14 -14.78
CA ARG A 139 3.62 2.30 -13.81
C ARG A 139 2.50 1.49 -14.45
N ILE A 140 1.83 2.04 -15.47
CA ILE A 140 0.78 1.36 -16.23
C ILE A 140 1.30 0.66 -17.51
N ASN A 141 2.62 0.52 -17.66
CA ASN A 141 3.28 -0.12 -18.80
C ASN A 141 2.95 0.52 -20.17
N VAL A 142 2.76 1.83 -20.22
CA VAL A 142 2.63 2.60 -21.46
C VAL A 142 3.99 3.17 -21.85
N TYR A 143 4.56 2.64 -22.92
CA TYR A 143 5.86 3.04 -23.44
C TYR A 143 5.70 3.93 -24.66
N ILE A 144 5.81 5.24 -24.43
CA ILE A 144 5.91 6.25 -25.49
C ILE A 144 7.26 6.97 -25.37
N LYS A 145 7.79 7.42 -26.51
CA LYS A 145 9.00 8.25 -26.51
C LYS A 145 8.80 9.47 -25.63
N GLN A 146 9.82 9.82 -24.84
CA GLN A 146 9.72 10.87 -23.83
C GLN A 146 9.30 12.21 -24.46
N GLU A 147 9.81 12.53 -25.64
CA GLU A 147 9.46 13.75 -26.38
C GLU A 147 7.96 13.80 -26.70
N LYS A 148 7.39 12.66 -27.10
CA LYS A 148 5.95 12.52 -27.37
C LYS A 148 5.14 12.63 -26.09
N ALA A 149 5.58 12.03 -25.00
CA ALA A 149 4.93 12.12 -23.69
C ALA A 149 4.91 13.55 -23.16
N THR A 150 6.04 14.25 -23.24
CA THR A 150 6.15 15.65 -22.85
C THR A 150 5.24 16.53 -23.69
N LYS A 151 5.14 16.28 -25.00
CA LYS A 151 4.20 17.00 -25.87
C LYS A 151 2.75 16.78 -25.42
N ILE A 152 2.31 15.53 -25.26
CA ILE A 152 0.95 15.20 -24.83
C ILE A 152 0.58 15.92 -23.52
N TYR A 153 1.49 15.90 -22.54
CA TYR A 153 1.28 16.56 -21.26
C TYR A 153 1.14 18.08 -21.42
N ARG A 154 2.02 18.71 -22.21
CA ARG A 154 1.96 20.16 -22.44
C ARG A 154 0.69 20.58 -23.17
N ASP A 155 0.31 19.84 -24.21
CA ASP A 155 -0.92 20.10 -24.98
C ASP A 155 -2.14 20.05 -24.04
N TYR A 156 -2.23 19.05 -23.16
CA TYR A 156 -3.28 18.96 -22.13
C TYR A 156 -3.30 20.15 -21.16
N CYS A 157 -2.13 20.58 -20.65
CA CYS A 157 -2.06 21.74 -19.77
C CYS A 157 -2.49 23.03 -20.49
N SER A 158 -2.17 23.18 -21.77
CA SER A 158 -2.62 24.31 -22.58
C SER A 158 -4.14 24.33 -22.75
N GLU A 159 -4.76 23.17 -23.00
CA GLU A 159 -6.23 23.05 -23.08
C GLU A 159 -6.93 23.43 -21.76
N LEU A 160 -6.39 22.99 -20.61
CA LEU A 160 -6.89 23.36 -19.29
C LEU A 160 -6.84 24.87 -19.00
N HIS A 161 -5.86 25.59 -19.56
CA HIS A 161 -5.71 27.03 -19.39
C HIS A 161 -6.42 27.83 -20.50
N SER A 162 -7.13 27.13 -21.39
CA SER A 162 -7.93 27.73 -22.47
C SER A 162 -9.40 27.90 -22.10
N GLU A 163 -9.86 27.38 -20.95
CA GLU A 163 -11.23 27.62 -20.52
C GLU A 163 -11.43 29.11 -20.16
N PRO A 164 -12.37 29.81 -20.79
CA PRO A 164 -12.65 31.19 -20.47
C PRO A 164 -13.20 31.28 -19.04
N GLN A 165 -12.58 32.11 -18.21
CA GLN A 165 -13.15 32.54 -16.94
C GLN A 165 -14.47 33.26 -17.25
N TYR A 166 -15.60 32.62 -16.96
CA TYR A 166 -16.91 33.24 -16.95
C TYR A 166 -17.09 34.07 -15.67
#